data_AF-A0AA95G5X2-F1
#
_entry.id   AF-A0AA95G5X2-F1
#
_cell.length_a   1.000
_cell.length_b   1.000
_cell.length_c   1.000
_cell.angle_alpha   90.00
_cell.angle_beta   90.00
_cell.angle_gamma   90.00
#
_symmetry.space_group_name_H-M   'P 1'
#
loop_
_entity.id
_entity.type
_entity.pdbx_description
1 polymer ?
#
loop_
_entity_poly.entity_id
_entity_poly.type
_entity_poly.pdbx_seq_one_letter_code
_entity_poly.pdbx_strand_id
1 'polypeptide(L)'
;MLKKIFLASTLVCLQQNSFSLPTVSSLLDNTDWRGTSCSSYGDGLFQGTYNYVFKDNNRVESYLEYYDDYHCTKSSSRTDAQVIGKYEVKSFTKDSQGYSISLAVKMTHLREIVNFNIKLNENNMKLCWDNRWCSNLIKR
;
A
#
# COMPACT_ATOMS: atom_id res chain seq x y z
N MET A 1 50.90 3.61 41.02
CA MET A 1 49.54 4.12 40.74
C MET A 1 49.20 3.81 39.29
N LEU A 2 48.45 2.75 39.00
CA LEU A 2 47.96 2.46 37.64
C LEU A 2 46.56 3.07 37.45
N LYS A 3 46.45 3.98 36.47
CA LYS A 3 45.18 4.59 36.02
C LYS A 3 44.31 3.51 35.38
N LYS A 4 43.13 3.25 35.96
CA LYS A 4 42.06 2.45 35.32
C LYS A 4 41.38 3.33 34.27
N ILE A 5 41.52 2.95 33.00
CA ILE A 5 40.76 3.54 31.89
C ILE A 5 39.42 2.81 31.85
N PHE A 6 38.34 3.53 32.14
CA PHE A 6 36.98 3.04 31.91
C PHE A 6 36.62 3.25 30.43
N LEU A 7 36.52 2.15 29.69
CA LEU A 7 35.90 2.15 28.36
C LEU A 7 34.39 2.21 28.55
N ALA A 8 33.80 3.36 28.23
CA ALA A 8 32.36 3.52 28.16
C ALA A 8 31.85 2.83 26.89
N SER A 9 31.29 1.63 27.05
CA SER A 9 30.54 0.96 26.00
C SER A 9 29.22 1.70 25.80
N THR A 10 29.12 2.56 24.79
CA THR A 10 27.84 3.12 24.37
C THR A 10 27.00 2.01 23.75
N LEU A 11 26.08 1.48 24.55
CA LEU A 11 25.05 0.55 24.09
C LEU A 11 24.11 1.32 23.17
N VAL A 12 24.35 1.26 21.85
CA VAL A 12 23.39 1.73 20.86
C VAL A 12 22.22 0.73 20.87
N CYS A 13 21.17 1.05 21.62
CA CYS A 13 19.90 0.36 21.51
C CYS A 13 19.32 0.62 20.13
N LEU A 14 19.53 -0.32 19.20
CA LEU A 14 18.66 -0.49 18.04
C LEU A 14 17.29 -0.91 18.59
N GLN A 15 16.40 0.06 18.80
CA GLN A 15 14.98 -0.21 19.05
C GLN A 15 14.43 -0.95 17.83
N GLN A 16 14.43 -2.28 17.91
CA GLN A 16 13.64 -3.10 17.00
C GLN A 16 12.19 -2.85 17.39
N ASN A 17 11.54 -1.93 16.66
CA ASN A 17 10.11 -1.69 16.77
C ASN A 17 9.38 -3.02 16.55
N SER A 18 8.85 -3.59 17.62
CA SER A 18 7.97 -4.74 17.55
C SER A 18 6.79 -4.39 16.65
N PHE A 19 6.65 -5.12 15.54
CA PHE A 19 5.57 -4.97 14.58
C PHE A 19 4.23 -5.21 15.28
N SER A 20 3.45 -4.17 15.56
CA SER A 20 2.04 -4.36 15.92
C SER A 20 1.20 -4.31 14.64
N LEU A 21 0.84 -5.49 14.12
CA LEU A 21 -0.18 -5.68 13.08
C LEU A 21 -1.44 -4.81 13.29
N PRO A 22 -1.94 -4.58 14.53
CA PRO A 22 -3.06 -3.67 14.78
C PRO A 22 -2.87 -2.24 14.25
N THR A 23 -1.64 -1.72 14.25
CA THR A 23 -1.37 -0.34 13.79
C THR A 23 -1.52 -0.23 12.28
N VAL A 24 -0.98 -1.19 11.51
CA VAL A 24 -1.08 -1.16 10.05
C VAL A 24 -2.52 -1.40 9.60
N SER A 25 -3.22 -2.34 10.24
CA SER A 25 -4.66 -2.56 10.03
C SER A 25 -5.44 -1.26 10.23
N SER A 26 -5.20 -0.50 11.31
CA SER A 26 -5.89 0.78 11.54
C SER A 26 -5.59 1.87 10.51
N LEU A 27 -4.45 1.81 9.82
CA LEU A 27 -4.04 2.78 8.80
C LEU A 27 -4.64 2.47 7.43
N LEU A 28 -4.79 1.18 7.10
CA LEU A 28 -5.20 0.72 5.78
C LEU A 28 -6.66 0.24 5.74
N ASP A 29 -7.10 -0.53 6.73
CA ASP A 29 -8.35 -1.27 6.66
C ASP A 29 -9.58 -0.35 6.64
N ASN A 30 -10.57 -0.81 5.91
CA ASN A 30 -11.83 -0.14 5.59
C ASN A 30 -11.64 1.24 4.94
N THR A 31 -10.48 1.46 4.30
CA THR A 31 -10.22 2.65 3.50
C THR A 31 -10.30 2.33 2.01
N ASP A 32 -11.06 3.14 1.28
CA ASP A 32 -11.16 3.08 -0.18
C ASP A 32 -10.11 4.01 -0.80
N TRP A 33 -9.06 3.40 -1.37
CA TRP A 33 -7.95 4.09 -2.01
C TRP A 33 -8.19 4.20 -3.50
N ARG A 34 -8.51 5.41 -3.95
CA ARG A 34 -8.88 5.70 -5.34
C ARG A 34 -7.68 6.15 -6.15
N GLY A 35 -7.44 5.53 -7.30
CA GLY A 35 -6.38 5.92 -8.21
C GLY A 35 -6.61 7.27 -8.85
N THR A 36 -5.52 8.02 -9.02
CA THR A 36 -5.56 9.37 -9.62
C THR A 36 -5.13 9.39 -11.08
N SER A 37 -4.67 8.26 -11.62
CA SER A 37 -4.24 8.14 -13.01
C SER A 37 -5.31 7.46 -13.85
N CYS A 38 -5.80 8.18 -14.86
CA CYS A 38 -6.66 7.63 -15.90
C CYS A 38 -5.82 6.76 -16.84
N SER A 39 -6.25 5.53 -17.07
CA SER A 39 -5.59 4.60 -17.99
C SER A 39 -6.61 3.95 -18.91
N SER A 40 -6.12 3.50 -20.06
CA SER A 40 -6.95 2.85 -21.07
C SER A 40 -6.97 1.33 -20.90
N TYR A 41 -8.10 0.69 -21.23
CA TYR A 41 -8.35 -0.75 -21.07
C TYR A 41 -9.14 -1.34 -22.24
N GLY A 42 -9.14 -2.68 -22.34
CA GLY A 42 -9.94 -3.43 -23.30
C GLY A 42 -9.72 -2.95 -24.73
N ASP A 43 -8.48 -3.04 -25.21
CA ASP A 43 -8.05 -2.59 -26.53
C ASP A 43 -8.26 -1.09 -26.82
N GLY A 44 -8.31 -0.26 -25.77
CA GLY A 44 -8.48 1.19 -25.93
C GLY A 44 -9.91 1.68 -25.77
N LEU A 45 -10.87 0.74 -25.64
CA LEU A 45 -12.30 1.02 -25.68
C LEU A 45 -12.86 1.57 -24.36
N PHE A 46 -12.11 1.40 -23.26
CA PHE A 46 -12.52 1.85 -21.94
C PHE A 46 -11.43 2.66 -21.27
N GLN A 47 -11.84 3.50 -20.32
CA GLN A 47 -10.97 4.36 -19.53
C GLN A 47 -11.34 4.21 -18.06
N GLY A 48 -10.33 4.18 -17.20
CA GLY A 48 -10.56 3.89 -15.80
C GLY A 48 -9.39 4.11 -14.87
N THR A 49 -9.69 3.98 -13.59
CA THR A 49 -8.73 4.12 -12.49
C THR A 49 -8.64 2.80 -11.72
N TYR A 50 -7.42 2.35 -11.42
CA TYR A 50 -7.20 1.22 -10.52
C TYR A 50 -7.30 1.68 -9.08
N ASN A 51 -8.15 1.00 -8.31
CA ASN A 51 -8.48 1.33 -6.95
C ASN A 51 -8.26 0.12 -6.04
N TYR A 52 -8.09 0.38 -4.75
CA TYR A 52 -7.83 -0.65 -3.75
C TYR A 52 -8.69 -0.44 -2.50
N VAL A 53 -9.25 -1.51 -1.97
CA VAL A 53 -9.85 -1.53 -0.63
C VAL A 53 -9.09 -2.53 0.23
N PHE A 54 -8.48 -2.04 1.30
CA PHE A 54 -7.99 -2.92 2.37
C PHE A 54 -9.12 -3.11 3.37
N LYS A 55 -9.33 -4.33 3.83
CA LYS A 55 -10.44 -4.73 4.70
C LYS A 55 -9.89 -5.53 5.86
N ASP A 56 -10.69 -5.60 6.91
CA ASP A 56 -10.44 -6.43 8.08
C ASP A 56 -10.02 -7.87 7.71
N ASN A 57 -9.29 -8.51 8.62
CA ASN A 57 -8.69 -9.84 8.42
C ASN A 57 -7.64 -9.86 7.30
N ASN A 58 -6.94 -8.75 7.10
CA ASN A 58 -5.87 -8.58 6.12
C ASN A 58 -6.30 -8.93 4.68
N ARG A 59 -7.51 -8.55 4.29
CA ARG A 59 -8.00 -8.76 2.92
C ARG A 59 -7.73 -7.50 2.11
N VAL A 60 -7.29 -7.66 0.87
CA VAL A 60 -7.16 -6.57 -0.09
C VAL A 60 -7.97 -6.92 -1.33
N GLU A 61 -8.66 -5.93 -1.86
CA GLU A 61 -9.39 -6.01 -3.12
C GLU A 61 -8.90 -4.90 -4.03
N SER A 62 -8.67 -5.22 -5.30
CA SER A 62 -8.51 -4.20 -6.33
C SER A 62 -9.70 -4.24 -7.27
N TYR A 63 -10.11 -3.06 -7.73
CA TYR A 63 -11.19 -2.91 -8.69
C TYR A 63 -10.86 -1.78 -9.66
N LEU A 64 -11.47 -1.85 -10.83
CA LEU A 64 -11.42 -0.84 -11.86
C LEU A 64 -12.71 -0.01 -11.77
N GLU A 65 -12.60 1.31 -11.71
CA GLU A 65 -13.73 2.21 -11.95
C GLU A 65 -13.66 2.74 -13.37
N TYR A 66 -14.75 2.63 -14.12
CA TYR A 66 -14.83 3.08 -15.51
C TYR A 66 -15.44 4.47 -15.64
N TYR A 67 -15.04 5.16 -16.70
CA TYR A 67 -15.49 6.51 -17.02
C TYR A 67 -16.05 6.58 -18.44
N ASP A 68 -17.01 7.49 -18.63
CA ASP A 68 -17.65 7.75 -19.92
C ASP A 68 -16.83 8.70 -20.81
N ASP A 69 -15.67 9.16 -20.33
CA ASP A 69 -14.78 10.07 -21.06
C ASP A 69 -13.32 9.62 -20.98
N TYR A 70 -12.50 10.16 -21.89
CA TYR A 70 -11.07 9.84 -22.01
C TYR A 70 -10.17 10.49 -20.95
N HIS A 71 -10.74 11.33 -20.08
CA HIS A 71 -9.99 12.07 -19.07
C HIS A 71 -10.33 11.61 -17.64
N CYS A 72 -11.15 10.57 -17.51
CA CYS A 72 -11.70 10.09 -16.26
C CYS A 72 -12.35 11.18 -15.39
N THR A 73 -13.13 12.08 -16.01
CA THR A 73 -13.84 13.16 -15.28
C THR A 73 -15.29 12.83 -14.97
N LYS A 74 -15.92 11.97 -15.78
CA LYS A 74 -17.31 11.53 -15.63
C LYS A 74 -17.37 10.02 -15.36
N SER A 75 -17.59 9.64 -14.11
CA SER A 75 -17.75 8.23 -13.72
C SER A 75 -18.95 7.62 -14.44
N SER A 76 -18.76 6.43 -15.00
CA SER A 76 -19.82 5.63 -15.64
C SER A 76 -20.70 4.90 -14.63
N SER A 77 -20.38 5.01 -13.32
CA SER A 77 -20.92 4.19 -12.23
C SER A 77 -20.66 2.68 -12.36
N ARG A 78 -19.90 2.24 -13.37
CA ARG A 78 -19.52 0.84 -13.55
C ARG A 78 -18.19 0.59 -12.86
N THR A 79 -18.13 -0.52 -12.14
CA THR A 79 -16.90 -1.03 -11.54
C THR A 79 -16.76 -2.51 -11.81
N ASP A 80 -15.52 -2.95 -12.04
CA ASP A 80 -15.19 -4.37 -12.16
C ASP A 80 -14.18 -4.76 -11.09
N ALA A 81 -14.53 -5.76 -10.29
CA ALA A 81 -13.57 -6.38 -9.38
C ALA A 81 -12.46 -7.04 -10.18
N GLN A 82 -11.21 -6.63 -9.94
CA GLN A 82 -10.05 -7.15 -10.65
C GLN A 82 -9.41 -8.28 -9.86
N VAL A 83 -9.12 -8.04 -8.58
CA VAL A 83 -8.35 -8.98 -7.77
C VAL A 83 -8.81 -8.99 -6.33
N ILE A 84 -8.79 -10.16 -5.70
CA ILE A 84 -8.94 -10.32 -4.25
C ILE A 84 -7.70 -11.04 -3.72
N GLY A 85 -7.21 -10.64 -2.56
CA GLY A 85 -6.04 -11.26 -1.94
C GLY A 85 -6.05 -11.16 -0.42
N LYS A 86 -5.11 -11.87 0.18
CA LYS A 86 -4.74 -11.73 1.59
C LYS A 86 -3.34 -11.14 1.66
N TYR A 87 -3.14 -10.18 2.55
CA TYR A 87 -1.84 -9.55 2.75
C TYR A 87 -1.24 -9.92 4.11
N GLU A 88 0.08 -9.87 4.19
CA GLU A 88 0.86 -9.98 5.41
C GLU A 88 1.82 -8.80 5.47
N VAL A 89 1.89 -8.13 6.62
CA VAL A 89 2.82 -7.00 6.82
C VAL A 89 4.23 -7.55 7.03
N LYS A 90 5.14 -7.20 6.12
CA LYS A 90 6.56 -7.58 6.20
C LYS A 90 7.41 -6.54 6.90
N SER A 91 7.12 -5.26 6.67
CA SER A 91 7.79 -4.18 7.40
C SER A 91 6.89 -2.94 7.53
N PHE A 92 7.18 -2.13 8.54
CA PHE A 92 6.48 -0.90 8.85
C PHE A 92 7.46 0.07 9.51
N THR A 93 7.55 1.29 8.99
CA THR A 93 8.29 2.39 9.61
C THR A 93 7.48 3.67 9.53
N LYS A 94 7.67 4.55 10.52
CA LYS A 94 7.14 5.91 10.54
C LYS A 94 8.30 6.88 10.59
N ASP A 95 8.25 7.92 9.77
CA ASP A 95 9.19 9.04 9.78
C ASP A 95 8.43 10.39 9.68
N SER A 96 9.15 11.48 9.45
CA SER A 96 8.55 12.82 9.31
C SER A 96 7.72 13.00 8.04
N GLN A 97 7.89 12.13 7.03
CA GLN A 97 7.18 12.18 5.75
C GLN A 97 5.93 11.29 5.74
N GLY A 98 5.77 10.42 6.74
CA GLY A 98 4.60 9.58 6.92
C GLY A 98 4.97 8.14 7.30
N TYR A 99 4.33 7.18 6.66
CA TYR A 99 4.48 5.76 6.90
C TYR A 99 5.04 5.06 5.65
N SER A 100 5.93 4.09 5.89
CA SER A 100 6.39 3.14 4.88
C SER A 100 5.96 1.74 5.30
N ILE A 101 5.21 1.06 4.43
CA ILE A 101 4.66 -0.27 4.70
C ILE A 101 5.09 -1.20 3.57
N SER A 102 5.62 -2.37 3.89
CA SER A 102 5.85 -3.45 2.93
C SER A 102 4.91 -4.59 3.21
N LEU A 103 4.17 -5.02 2.20
CA LEU A 103 3.20 -6.12 2.27
C LEU A 103 3.59 -7.24 1.33
N ALA A 104 3.48 -8.48 1.79
CA ALA A 104 3.42 -9.65 0.93
C ALA A 104 1.95 -10.00 0.69
N VAL A 105 1.53 -10.02 -0.56
CA VAL A 105 0.13 -10.21 -0.95
C VAL A 105 -0.02 -11.51 -1.73
N LYS A 106 -0.81 -12.43 -1.19
CA LYS A 106 -1.24 -13.64 -1.86
C LYS A 106 -2.57 -13.38 -2.56
N MET A 107 -2.50 -13.10 -3.86
CA MET A 107 -3.70 -12.96 -4.70
C MET A 107 -4.36 -14.32 -4.91
N THR A 108 -5.69 -14.37 -4.95
CA THR A 108 -6.42 -15.64 -5.11
C THR A 108 -6.19 -16.30 -6.47
N HIS A 109 -5.99 -15.50 -7.52
CA HIS A 109 -5.83 -15.99 -8.89
C HIS A 109 -4.36 -16.21 -9.31
N LEU A 110 -3.39 -15.75 -8.52
CA LEU A 110 -1.95 -15.92 -8.82
C LEU A 110 -1.34 -17.03 -7.97
N ARG A 111 -0.37 -17.74 -8.55
CA ARG A 111 0.43 -18.72 -7.81
C ARG A 111 1.52 -18.05 -6.99
N GLU A 112 2.09 -16.95 -7.48
CA GLU A 112 3.11 -16.20 -6.77
C GLU A 112 2.55 -15.32 -5.63
N ILE A 113 3.45 -14.88 -4.77
CA ILE A 113 3.23 -13.79 -3.82
C ILE A 113 3.73 -12.50 -4.50
N VAL A 114 2.92 -11.47 -4.44
CA VAL A 114 3.23 -10.14 -4.96
C VAL A 114 3.65 -9.24 -3.80
N ASN A 115 4.71 -8.44 -3.96
CA ASN A 115 5.11 -7.49 -2.92
C ASN A 115 4.58 -6.09 -3.23
N PHE A 116 3.87 -5.50 -2.27
CA PHE A 116 3.47 -4.10 -2.31
C PHE A 116 4.35 -3.27 -1.38
N ASN A 117 4.95 -2.22 -1.92
CA ASN A 117 5.63 -1.20 -1.14
C ASN A 117 4.78 0.06 -1.15
N ILE A 118 4.33 0.45 0.03
CA ILE A 118 3.38 1.54 0.25
C ILE A 118 4.10 2.69 0.97
N LYS A 119 3.98 3.89 0.42
CA LYS A 119 4.25 5.14 1.12
C LYS A 119 2.93 5.82 1.38
N LEU A 120 2.63 6.09 2.65
CA LEU A 120 1.34 6.59 3.10
C LEU A 120 1.54 7.88 3.90
N ASN A 121 0.83 8.94 3.54
CA ASN A 121 0.60 10.11 4.38
C ASN A 121 -0.92 10.31 4.53
N GLU A 122 -1.33 11.34 5.29
CA GLU A 122 -2.72 11.61 5.72
C GLU A 122 -3.79 11.09 4.75
N ASN A 123 -3.80 11.62 3.51
CA ASN A 123 -4.79 11.29 2.50
C ASN A 123 -4.19 10.71 1.21
N ASN A 124 -2.87 10.53 1.12
CA ASN A 124 -2.22 10.05 -0.10
C ASN A 124 -1.48 8.76 0.15
N MET A 125 -1.61 7.85 -0.80
CA MET A 125 -0.87 6.60 -0.85
C MET A 125 -0.16 6.51 -2.19
N LYS A 126 1.13 6.16 -2.15
CA LYS A 126 1.85 5.63 -3.31
C LYS A 126 2.05 4.14 -3.09
N LEU A 127 1.44 3.31 -3.92
CA LEU A 127 1.56 1.86 -3.87
C LEU A 127 2.37 1.40 -5.08
N CYS A 128 3.44 0.66 -4.83
CA CYS A 128 4.29 0.09 -5.88
C CYS A 128 4.31 -1.44 -5.80
N TRP A 129 3.95 -2.11 -6.89
CA TRP A 129 4.12 -3.56 -7.06
C TRP A 129 5.57 -3.86 -7.47
N ASP A 130 6.29 -4.62 -6.64
CA ASP A 130 7.67 -5.08 -6.86
C ASP A 130 8.63 -3.95 -7.26
N ASN A 131 8.34 -2.71 -6.84
CA ASN A 131 9.03 -1.47 -7.24
C ASN A 131 9.01 -1.17 -8.75
N ARG A 132 8.20 -1.88 -9.54
CA ARG A 132 8.11 -1.75 -11.00
C ARG A 132 6.98 -0.82 -11.42
N TRP A 133 5.77 -1.07 -10.91
CA TRP A 133 4.58 -0.30 -11.26
C TRP A 133 4.03 0.38 -10.03
N CYS A 134 3.95 1.71 -10.08
CA CYS A 134 3.47 2.53 -8.98
C CYS A 134 2.20 3.27 -9.35
N SER A 135 1.25 3.27 -8.44
CA SER A 135 0.03 4.06 -8.53
C SER A 135 0.01 5.08 -7.39
N ASN A 136 -0.39 6.31 -7.72
CA ASN A 136 -0.77 7.29 -6.72
C ASN A 136 -2.28 7.13 -6.46
N LEU A 137 -2.63 7.06 -5.19
CA LEU A 137 -3.96 6.79 -4.70
C LEU A 137 -4.31 7.87 -3.65
N ILE A 138 -5.57 8.24 -3.57
CA ILE A 138 -6.10 9.15 -2.57
C ILE A 138 -7.16 8.46 -1.72
N LYS A 139 -7.22 8.82 -0.44
CA LYS A 139 -8.24 8.36 0.48
C LYS A 139 -9.60 8.97 0.13
N ARG A 140 -10.64 8.13 0.01
CA ARG A 140 -12.04 8.56 -0.04
C ARG A 140 -12.86 7.94 1.09
#